data_AF-A0A4S8KLM3-F1
#
_entry.id   AF-A0A4S8KLM3-F1
#
_cell.length_a   1.000
_cell.length_b   1.000
_cell.length_c   1.000
_cell.angle_alpha   90.00
_cell.angle_beta   90.00
_cell.angle_gamma   90.00
#
_symmetry.space_group_name_H-M   'P 1'
#
loop_
_entity.id
_entity.type
_entity.pdbx_description
1 polymer ?
#
loop_
_entity_poly.entity_id
_entity_poly.type
_entity_poly.pdbx_seq_one_letter_code
_entity_poly.pdbx_strand_id
1 'polypeptide(L)'
;MDYLSKNFVAAVLCHVRCFNHIVNLIAKSLLKLFDATKKKTDELELALGELEAQLIEGNGDIVDESDLIVDMLEGFDEDEAEELRQKIIPVTQVLVKLRKISFKTINSSTLLLPQWFAILNEHKRKEKVIPRDVKTRWNSSFDMLDYGCEHRKAIN
;
A
#
# COMPACT_ATOMS: atom_id res chain seq x y z
N MET A 1 -5.44 53.04 -28.79
CA MET A 1 -4.99 51.62 -28.86
C MET A 1 -4.61 51.03 -27.49
N ASP A 2 -4.67 51.78 -26.37
CA ASP A 2 -4.18 51.26 -25.07
C ASP A 2 -5.26 50.74 -24.09
N TYR A 3 -6.55 51.01 -24.34
CA TYR A 3 -7.63 50.60 -23.42
C TYR A 3 -8.04 49.12 -23.57
N LEU A 4 -7.99 48.58 -24.80
CA LEU A 4 -8.35 47.18 -25.06
C LEU A 4 -7.26 46.20 -24.57
N SER A 5 -5.98 46.62 -24.61
CA SER A 5 -4.86 45.83 -24.09
C SER A 5 -4.91 45.68 -22.57
N LYS A 6 -5.20 46.75 -21.82
CA LYS A 6 -5.28 46.73 -20.35
C LYS A 6 -6.42 45.83 -19.84
N ASN A 7 -7.58 45.86 -20.50
CA ASN A 7 -8.72 45.02 -20.13
C ASN A 7 -8.48 43.53 -20.42
N PHE A 8 -7.78 43.22 -21.51
CA PHE A 8 -7.36 41.85 -21.84
C PHE A 8 -6.36 41.30 -20.82
N VAL A 9 -5.34 42.08 -20.45
CA VAL A 9 -4.34 41.69 -19.43
C VAL A 9 -4.99 41.49 -18.05
N ALA A 10 -5.92 42.36 -17.65
CA ALA A 10 -6.64 42.22 -16.39
C ALA A 10 -7.55 40.97 -16.36
N ALA A 11 -8.24 40.66 -17.46
CA ALA A 11 -9.08 39.47 -17.59
C ALA A 11 -8.24 38.17 -17.54
N VAL A 12 -7.09 38.14 -18.20
CA VAL A 12 -6.15 37.01 -18.18
C VAL A 12 -5.54 36.81 -16.78
N LEU A 13 -5.16 37.88 -16.08
CA LEU A 13 -4.63 37.80 -14.72
C LEU A 13 -5.68 37.29 -13.71
N CYS A 14 -6.95 37.68 -13.87
CA CYS A 14 -8.05 37.17 -13.08
C CYS A 14 -8.26 35.67 -13.32
N HIS A 15 -8.23 35.23 -14.58
CA HIS A 15 -8.39 33.83 -14.96
C HIS A 15 -7.26 32.94 -14.42
N VAL A 16 -6.00 33.38 -14.54
CA VAL A 16 -4.83 32.65 -14.01
C VAL A 16 -4.89 32.54 -12.47
N ARG A 17 -5.35 33.60 -11.79
CA ARG A 17 -5.55 33.56 -10.32
C ARG A 17 -6.66 32.60 -9.90
N CYS A 18 -7.80 32.62 -10.59
CA CYS A 18 -8.91 31.71 -10.31
C CYS A 18 -8.51 30.26 -10.58
N PHE A 19 -7.82 29.99 -11.69
CA PHE A 19 -7.33 28.64 -12.02
C PHE A 19 -6.36 28.11 -10.96
N ASN A 20 -5.34 28.90 -10.58
CA ASN A 20 -4.39 28.50 -9.56
C ASN A 20 -5.04 28.31 -8.18
N HIS A 21 -6.05 29.12 -7.85
CA HIS A 21 -6.82 28.96 -6.62
C HIS A 21 -7.62 27.66 -6.60
N ILE A 22 -8.28 27.31 -7.71
CA ILE A 22 -9.04 26.06 -7.84
C ILE A 22 -8.12 24.85 -7.74
N VAL A 23 -6.98 24.86 -8.45
CA VAL A 23 -5.99 23.77 -8.38
C VAL A 23 -5.45 23.62 -6.95
N ASN A 24 -5.14 24.72 -6.27
CA ASN A 24 -4.68 24.70 -4.88
C ASN A 24 -5.77 24.16 -3.91
N LEU A 25 -7.04 24.51 -4.14
CA LEU A 25 -8.15 23.98 -3.35
C LEU A 25 -8.34 22.48 -3.58
N ILE A 26 -8.26 22.01 -4.83
CA ILE A 26 -8.34 20.59 -5.18
C ILE A 26 -7.20 19.82 -4.52
N ALA A 27 -5.95 20.30 -4.65
CA ALA A 27 -4.79 19.69 -4.01
C ALA A 27 -4.94 19.59 -2.49
N LYS A 28 -5.37 20.68 -1.82
CA LYS A 28 -5.62 20.68 -0.37
C LYS A 28 -6.74 19.72 0.04
N SER A 29 -7.78 19.59 -0.77
CA SER A 29 -8.88 18.66 -0.49
C SER A 29 -8.45 17.20 -0.64
N LEU A 30 -7.61 16.89 -1.62
CA LEU A 30 -7.08 15.55 -1.85
C LEU A 30 -6.09 15.15 -0.77
N LEU A 31 -5.17 16.05 -0.37
CA LEU A 31 -4.20 15.76 0.70
C LEU A 31 -4.88 15.45 2.03
N LYS A 32 -5.98 16.14 2.35
CA LYS A 32 -6.75 15.90 3.57
C LYS A 32 -7.38 14.49 3.65
N LEU A 33 -7.56 13.80 2.52
CA LEU A 33 -8.05 12.41 2.51
C LEU A 33 -7.00 11.43 3.02
N PHE A 34 -5.72 11.80 3.00
CA PHE A 34 -4.60 10.94 3.39
C PHE A 34 -4.04 11.26 4.79
N ASP A 35 -4.48 12.36 5.41
CA ASP A 35 -4.13 12.68 6.79
C ASP A 35 -4.95 11.80 7.78
N ALA A 36 -4.46 10.59 8.04
CA ALA A 36 -5.00 9.72 9.07
C ALA A 36 -4.55 10.16 10.48
N THR A 37 -5.49 10.25 11.42
CA THR A 37 -5.20 10.50 12.85
C THR A 37 -4.51 9.29 13.48
N LYS A 38 -3.25 9.47 13.92
CA LYS A 38 -2.42 8.43 14.56
C LYS A 38 -3.00 7.98 15.91
N LYS A 39 -3.29 6.69 16.08
CA LYS A 39 -3.32 6.05 17.42
C LYS A 39 -2.74 4.62 17.40
N LYS A 40 -1.62 4.50 18.11
CA LYS A 40 -0.88 3.38 18.74
C LYS A 40 -1.14 1.93 18.28
N THR A 41 -0.05 1.23 17.95
CA THR A 41 0.09 -0.23 18.13
C THR A 41 1.58 -0.60 18.25
N ASP A 42 2.08 -0.69 19.50
CA ASP A 42 3.45 -1.08 19.85
C ASP A 42 3.56 -2.58 20.24
N GLU A 43 2.73 -3.48 19.70
CA GLU A 43 2.60 -4.86 20.23
C GLU A 43 2.85 -5.99 19.23
N LEU A 44 3.26 -5.73 17.97
CA LEU A 44 3.38 -6.77 16.93
C LEU A 44 4.76 -7.43 16.78
N GLU A 45 5.82 -6.92 17.41
CA GLU A 45 7.20 -7.30 17.06
C GLU A 45 7.65 -8.69 17.54
N LEU A 46 7.04 -9.26 18.58
CA LEU A 46 7.62 -10.44 19.25
C LEU A 46 7.12 -11.80 18.71
N ALA A 47 6.03 -11.85 17.93
CA ALA A 47 5.42 -13.10 17.48
C ALA A 47 5.91 -13.59 16.09
N LEU A 48 6.71 -12.78 15.39
CA LEU A 48 6.98 -12.97 13.95
C LEU A 48 8.19 -13.88 13.65
N GLY A 49 9.00 -14.23 14.66
CA GLY A 49 10.26 -14.98 14.48
C GLY A 49 10.10 -16.48 14.28
N GLU A 50 9.02 -17.09 14.76
CA GLU A 50 8.86 -18.56 14.73
C GLU A 50 8.26 -19.09 13.41
N LEU A 51 7.54 -18.25 12.65
CA LEU A 51 6.95 -18.63 11.36
C LEU A 51 7.92 -18.51 10.17
N GLU A 52 9.04 -17.83 10.35
CA GLU A 52 10.04 -17.56 9.32
C GLU A 52 10.89 -18.81 8.98
N ALA A 53 11.14 -19.67 9.97
CA ALA A 53 12.03 -20.82 9.82
C ALA A 53 11.49 -21.94 8.90
N GLN A 54 10.18 -22.02 8.65
CA GLN A 54 9.58 -23.05 7.78
C GLN A 54 9.37 -22.58 6.32
N LEU A 55 9.62 -21.30 6.01
CA LEU A 55 9.24 -20.70 4.72
C LEU A 55 10.40 -20.46 3.72
N ILE A 56 11.65 -20.81 4.09
CA ILE A 56 12.87 -20.43 3.35
C ILE A 56 13.28 -21.39 2.22
N GLU A 57 12.85 -22.66 2.21
CA GLU A 57 13.24 -23.59 1.14
C GLU A 57 12.29 -23.52 -0.07
N GLY A 58 12.45 -22.48 -0.89
CA GLY A 58 11.71 -22.34 -2.14
C GLY A 58 11.90 -20.98 -2.79
N ASN A 59 13.16 -20.56 -2.89
CA ASN A 59 13.55 -19.30 -3.53
C ASN A 59 13.37 -19.40 -5.05
N GLY A 60 12.50 -18.55 -5.61
CA GLY A 60 12.25 -18.43 -7.04
C GLY A 60 11.22 -17.34 -7.30
N ASP A 61 11.70 -16.14 -7.62
CA ASP A 61 10.96 -15.02 -8.21
C ASP A 61 9.91 -14.31 -7.34
N ILE A 62 10.35 -13.83 -6.18
CA ILE A 62 9.74 -12.63 -5.59
C ILE A 62 10.80 -11.56 -5.70
N VAL A 63 10.54 -10.59 -6.57
CA VAL A 63 11.37 -9.40 -6.82
C VAL A 63 11.85 -8.86 -5.48
N ASP A 64 13.16 -8.65 -5.39
CA ASP A 64 13.81 -8.10 -4.20
C ASP A 64 13.08 -6.80 -3.79
N GLU A 65 12.61 -6.77 -2.54
CA GLU A 65 11.76 -5.72 -1.98
C GLU A 65 12.48 -4.37 -1.92
N SER A 66 13.81 -4.39 -2.07
CA SER A 66 14.71 -3.23 -2.12
C SER A 66 14.33 -2.23 -3.23
N ASP A 67 13.98 -2.70 -4.43
CA ASP A 67 13.76 -1.81 -5.59
C ASP A 67 12.50 -0.93 -5.45
N LEU A 68 11.45 -1.40 -4.77
CA LEU A 68 10.17 -0.65 -4.64
C LEU A 68 10.26 0.51 -3.65
N ILE A 69 11.18 0.45 -2.69
CA ILE A 69 11.36 1.48 -1.65
C ILE A 69 12.29 2.58 -2.15
N VAL A 70 13.23 2.25 -3.03
CA VAL A 70 14.21 3.19 -3.58
C VAL A 70 13.53 4.30 -4.40
N ASP A 71 12.61 3.96 -5.30
CA ASP A 71 11.90 4.93 -6.15
C ASP A 71 11.01 5.90 -5.36
N MET A 72 10.45 5.46 -4.22
CA MET A 72 9.54 6.28 -3.41
C MET A 72 10.25 7.38 -2.62
N LEU A 73 11.57 7.25 -2.45
CA LEU A 73 12.39 8.12 -1.62
C LEU A 73 13.31 9.03 -2.44
N GLU A 74 13.22 8.93 -3.76
CA GLU A 74 13.90 9.84 -4.68
C GLU A 74 13.37 11.27 -4.47
N GLY A 75 14.25 12.19 -4.09
CA GLY A 75 13.91 13.60 -3.89
C GLY A 75 13.49 14.00 -2.47
N PHE A 76 13.53 13.09 -1.50
CA PHE A 76 13.43 13.41 -0.07
C PHE A 76 14.81 13.71 0.51
N ASP A 77 14.89 14.60 1.51
CA ASP A 77 16.10 14.80 2.31
C ASP A 77 16.43 13.51 3.07
N GLU A 78 17.72 13.26 3.34
CA GLU A 78 18.20 11.98 3.91
C GLU A 78 17.52 11.64 5.24
N ASP A 79 17.31 12.64 6.11
CA ASP A 79 16.63 12.50 7.39
C ASP A 79 15.11 12.20 7.23
N GLU A 80 14.45 12.88 6.29
CA GLU A 80 13.02 12.66 6.00
C GLU A 80 12.79 11.30 5.33
N ALA A 81 13.72 10.91 4.46
CA ALA A 81 13.70 9.63 3.77
C ALA A 81 13.81 8.48 4.77
N GLU A 82 14.70 8.57 5.75
CA GLU A 82 14.86 7.55 6.78
C GLU A 82 13.62 7.42 7.68
N GLU A 83 13.01 8.54 8.09
CA GLU A 83 11.77 8.50 8.86
C GLU A 83 10.63 7.81 8.06
N LEU A 84 10.55 8.07 6.76
CA LEU A 84 9.59 7.44 5.87
C LEU A 84 9.88 5.95 5.67
N ARG A 85 11.15 5.56 5.48
CA ARG A 85 11.57 4.14 5.41
C ARG A 85 11.06 3.40 6.63
N GLN A 86 11.33 3.92 7.83
CA GLN A 86 10.93 3.26 9.08
C GLN A 86 9.41 3.07 9.20
N LYS A 87 8.61 4.02 8.70
CA LYS A 87 7.15 3.89 8.70
C LYS A 87 6.63 2.91 7.66
N ILE A 88 7.30 2.79 6.51
CA ILE A 88 6.84 2.01 5.36
C ILE A 88 7.25 0.53 5.47
N ILE A 89 8.43 0.24 5.99
CA ILE A 89 8.97 -1.13 6.20
C ILE A 89 7.95 -2.12 6.76
N PRO A 90 7.21 -1.85 7.86
CA PRO A 90 6.28 -2.85 8.40
C PRO A 90 5.15 -3.17 7.43
N VAL A 91 4.68 -2.19 6.64
CA VAL A 91 3.62 -2.38 5.65
C VAL A 91 4.13 -3.21 4.46
N THR A 92 5.34 -2.91 3.98
CA THR A 92 5.92 -3.65 2.85
C THR A 92 6.19 -5.11 3.21
N GLN A 93 6.70 -5.36 4.43
CA GLN A 93 6.94 -6.71 4.93
C GLN A 93 5.66 -7.55 4.99
N VAL A 94 4.57 -6.99 5.53
CA VAL A 94 3.27 -7.67 5.57
C VAL A 94 2.79 -7.96 4.15
N LEU A 95 2.90 -6.99 3.25
CA LEU A 95 2.47 -7.12 1.86
C LEU A 95 3.28 -8.19 1.11
N VAL A 96 4.59 -8.30 1.35
CA VAL A 96 5.42 -9.38 0.78
C VAL A 96 5.02 -10.74 1.32
N LYS A 97 4.71 -10.86 2.61
CA LYS A 97 4.18 -12.12 3.19
C LYS A 97 2.84 -12.50 2.57
N LEU A 98 1.93 -11.55 2.40
CA LEU A 98 0.64 -11.78 1.74
C LEU A 98 0.82 -12.23 0.28
N ARG A 99 1.71 -11.58 -0.48
CA ARG A 99 2.06 -11.98 -1.85
C ARG A 99 2.59 -13.42 -1.89
N LYS A 100 3.48 -13.80 -0.97
CA LYS A 100 4.02 -15.16 -0.83
C LYS A 100 2.93 -16.20 -0.61
N ILE A 101 2.05 -15.97 0.37
CA ILE A 101 0.98 -16.91 0.71
C ILE A 101 -0.03 -17.01 -0.45
N SER A 102 -0.42 -15.87 -1.04
CA SER A 102 -1.31 -15.83 -2.21
C SER A 102 -0.74 -16.63 -3.38
N PHE A 103 0.53 -16.43 -3.72
CA PHE A 103 1.18 -17.19 -4.80
C PHE A 103 1.22 -18.70 -4.51
N LYS A 104 1.61 -19.10 -3.29
CA LYS A 104 1.68 -20.52 -2.90
C LYS A 104 0.30 -21.18 -2.85
N THR A 105 -0.72 -20.51 -2.32
CA THR A 105 -2.09 -21.05 -2.26
C THR A 105 -2.73 -21.22 -3.64
N ILE A 106 -2.45 -20.30 -4.58
CA ILE A 106 -2.91 -20.40 -5.97
C ILE A 106 -2.23 -21.56 -6.70
N ASN A 107 -0.92 -21.74 -6.50
CA ASN A 107 -0.14 -22.76 -7.21
C ASN A 107 -0.17 -24.15 -6.53
N SER A 108 -0.60 -24.23 -5.26
CA SER A 108 -0.75 -25.48 -4.50
C SER A 108 -2.21 -25.64 -4.05
N SER A 109 -3.11 -25.69 -5.04
CA SER A 109 -4.56 -25.76 -4.82
C SER A 109 -5.03 -27.06 -4.16
N THR A 110 -4.21 -28.11 -4.16
CA THR A 110 -4.56 -29.42 -3.60
C THR A 110 -4.09 -29.63 -2.16
N LEU A 111 -3.07 -28.89 -1.71
CA LEU A 111 -2.49 -29.06 -0.37
C LEU A 111 -2.70 -27.82 0.50
N LEU A 112 -2.25 -26.66 0.03
CA LEU A 112 -2.26 -25.44 0.83
C LEU A 112 -3.63 -24.76 0.86
N LEU A 113 -4.39 -24.83 -0.23
CA LEU A 113 -5.70 -24.20 -0.29
C LEU A 113 -6.74 -24.84 0.65
N PRO A 114 -6.86 -26.18 0.74
CA PRO A 114 -7.75 -26.81 1.73
C PRO A 114 -7.33 -26.51 3.18
N GLN A 115 -6.02 -26.47 3.46
CA GLN A 115 -5.50 -26.08 4.77
C GLN A 115 -5.87 -24.64 5.12
N TRP A 116 -5.75 -23.72 4.16
CA TRP A 116 -6.19 -22.34 4.31
C TRP A 116 -7.69 -22.24 4.63
N PHE A 117 -8.53 -23.01 3.93
CA PHE A 117 -9.97 -23.05 4.23
C PHE A 117 -10.27 -23.64 5.61
N ALA A 118 -9.51 -24.62 6.07
CA ALA A 118 -9.64 -25.15 7.43
C ALA A 118 -9.37 -24.06 8.49
N ILE A 119 -8.29 -23.28 8.32
CA ILE A 119 -7.95 -22.14 9.19
C ILE A 119 -9.06 -21.07 9.15
N LEU A 120 -9.57 -20.74 7.96
CA LEU A 120 -10.69 -19.79 7.84
C LEU A 120 -11.95 -20.25 8.58
N ASN A 121 -12.27 -21.54 8.49
CA ASN A 121 -13.41 -22.13 9.19
C ASN A 121 -13.23 -22.10 10.72
N GLU A 122 -12.03 -22.38 11.23
CA GLU A 122 -11.71 -22.26 12.65
C GLU A 122 -11.97 -20.85 13.18
N HIS A 123 -11.62 -19.83 12.39
CA HIS A 123 -11.88 -18.43 12.72
C HIS A 123 -13.28 -17.93 12.34
N LYS A 124 -14.19 -18.83 11.93
CA LYS A 124 -15.58 -18.50 11.51
C LYS A 124 -15.63 -17.44 10.40
N ARG A 125 -14.67 -17.48 9.48
CA ARG A 125 -14.61 -16.61 8.31
C ARG A 125 -15.17 -17.34 7.09
N LYS A 126 -15.68 -16.58 6.12
CA LYS A 126 -16.13 -17.13 4.85
C LYS A 126 -14.93 -17.63 4.07
N GLU A 127 -15.00 -18.87 3.60
CA GLU A 127 -14.00 -19.44 2.69
C GLU A 127 -13.82 -18.55 1.46
N LYS A 128 -12.64 -17.96 1.35
CA LYS A 128 -12.22 -17.12 0.23
C LYS A 128 -10.74 -17.34 -0.03
N VAL A 129 -10.37 -17.42 -1.30
CA VAL A 129 -8.96 -17.42 -1.71
C VAL A 129 -8.37 -16.04 -1.45
N ILE A 130 -7.11 -15.99 -1.03
CA ILE A 130 -6.38 -14.73 -0.87
C ILE A 130 -6.25 -14.05 -2.26
N PRO A 131 -6.61 -12.77 -2.40
CA PRO A 131 -6.40 -12.03 -3.64
C PRO A 131 -4.94 -12.08 -4.10
N ARG A 132 -4.70 -12.05 -5.41
CA ARG A 132 -3.34 -11.93 -5.97
C ARG A 132 -3.05 -10.48 -6.32
N ASP A 133 -1.83 -10.06 -6.05
CA ASP A 133 -1.33 -8.76 -6.46
C ASP A 133 -0.93 -8.81 -7.95
N VAL A 134 -1.42 -7.84 -8.72
CA VAL A 134 -1.33 -7.84 -10.19
C VAL A 134 -0.84 -6.48 -10.65
N LYS A 135 0.36 -6.45 -11.25
CA LYS A 135 1.00 -5.20 -11.72
C LYS A 135 0.13 -4.34 -12.63
N THR A 136 -0.73 -4.96 -13.45
CA THR A 136 -1.61 -4.25 -14.39
C THR A 136 -2.89 -3.71 -13.75
N ARG A 137 -3.17 -4.03 -12.48
CA ARG A 137 -4.36 -3.56 -11.75
C ARG A 137 -3.96 -2.60 -10.63
N TRP A 138 -4.32 -1.34 -10.81
CA TRP A 138 -3.95 -0.21 -9.94
C TRP A 138 -4.31 -0.37 -8.45
N ASN A 139 -5.34 -1.13 -8.11
CA ASN A 139 -5.78 -1.34 -6.71
C ASN A 139 -5.43 -2.71 -6.12
N SER A 140 -4.70 -3.57 -6.83
CA SER A 140 -4.51 -4.96 -6.39
C SER A 140 -3.70 -5.09 -5.08
N SER A 141 -2.72 -4.22 -4.86
CA SER A 141 -1.96 -4.17 -3.61
C SER A 141 -2.81 -3.69 -2.43
N PHE A 142 -3.71 -2.73 -2.67
CA PHE A 142 -4.67 -2.26 -1.67
C PHE A 142 -5.68 -3.35 -1.30
N ASP A 143 -6.30 -3.98 -2.31
CA ASP A 143 -7.27 -5.07 -2.13
C ASP A 143 -6.64 -6.24 -1.33
N MET A 144 -5.35 -6.52 -1.52
CA MET A 144 -4.61 -7.54 -0.78
C MET A 144 -4.37 -7.15 0.69
N LEU A 145 -4.02 -5.90 0.97
CA LEU A 145 -3.84 -5.39 2.34
C LEU A 145 -5.15 -5.36 3.11
N ASP A 146 -6.23 -4.90 2.47
CA ASP A 146 -7.56 -4.88 3.06
C ASP A 146 -8.00 -6.29 3.46
N TYR A 147 -7.83 -7.26 2.55
CA TYR A 147 -8.05 -8.67 2.86
C TYR A 147 -7.18 -9.19 4.01
N GLY A 148 -5.89 -8.82 4.03
CA GLY A 148 -4.96 -9.18 5.09
C GLY A 148 -5.39 -8.65 6.46
N CYS A 149 -5.90 -7.42 6.52
CA CYS A 149 -6.46 -6.83 7.73
C CYS A 149 -7.72 -7.56 8.23
N GLU A 150 -8.64 -7.91 7.33
CA GLU A 150 -9.85 -8.68 7.67
C GLU A 150 -9.53 -10.07 8.24
N HIS A 151 -8.48 -10.71 7.70
CA HIS A 151 -8.06 -12.08 8.00
C HIS A 151 -6.81 -12.13 8.89
N ARG A 152 -6.47 -11.03 9.57
CA ARG A 152 -5.25 -10.91 10.38
C ARG A 152 -5.06 -12.08 11.35
N LYS A 153 -6.12 -12.54 12.02
CA LYS A 153 -6.07 -13.65 12.98
C LYS A 153 -5.74 -15.02 12.35
N ALA A 154 -6.02 -15.19 11.06
CA ALA A 154 -5.75 -16.43 10.31
C ALA A 154 -4.35 -16.43 9.68
N ILE A 155 -3.75 -15.25 9.51
CA ILE A 155 -2.42 -15.05 8.94
C ILE A 155 -1.34 -15.00 10.05
N ASN A 156 -1.75 -14.71 11.28
CA ASN A 156 -0.90 -14.35 12.42
C ASN A 156 -0.88 -15.43 13.51
#